data_AF-A0A969X4R6-F1
#
_entry.id   AF-A0A969X4R6-F1
#
_cell.length_a   1.000
_cell.length_b   1.000
_cell.length_c   1.000
_cell.angle_alpha   90.00
_cell.angle_beta   90.00
_cell.angle_gamma   90.00
#
_symmetry.space_group_name_H-M   'P 1'
#
loop_
_entity.id
_entity.type
_entity.pdbx_description
1 polymer ?
#
loop_
_entity_poly.entity_id
_entity_poly.type
_entity_poly.pdbx_seq_one_letter_code
_entity_poly.pdbx_strand_id
1 'polypeptide(L)'
;MAVAGIMFSILILLLLLGLPVAISLGVISSAWVYMAGRSLQMIASRVYAGIDSFVLMAIPFFVLAGEIMNSSGITDRIIRFVNLIVGRVRGGLAQANIYASVVFAGITGAAISDVSALGSVFIPAMEKQGYTRKFSAMITAASS
;
A
#
# COMPACT_ATOMS: atom_id res chain seq x y z
N MET A 1 -5.74 22.77 29.51
CA MET A 1 -6.92 22.03 28.99
C MET A 1 -7.67 22.81 27.90
N ALA A 2 -7.97 24.10 28.07
CA ALA A 2 -8.72 24.89 27.07
C ALA A 2 -8.06 24.94 25.67
N VAL A 3 -6.75 25.15 25.57
CA VAL A 3 -6.04 25.26 24.27
C VAL A 3 -6.08 23.94 23.47
N ALA A 4 -5.95 22.80 24.16
CA ALA A 4 -6.03 21.48 23.53
C ALA A 4 -7.43 21.22 22.95
N GLY A 5 -8.49 21.62 23.66
CA GLY A 5 -9.85 21.52 23.15
C GLY A 5 -10.09 22.37 21.90
N ILE A 6 -9.56 23.60 21.88
CA ILE A 6 -9.66 24.50 20.71
C ILE A 6 -8.95 23.88 19.49
N MET A 7 -7.73 23.39 19.67
CA MET A 7 -6.96 22.75 18.59
C MET A 7 -7.66 21.51 18.04
N PHE A 8 -8.26 20.69 18.91
CA PHE A 8 -9.01 19.50 18.50
C PHE A 8 -10.28 19.86 17.71
N SER A 9 -11.01 20.90 18.13
CA SER A 9 -12.18 21.40 17.40
C SER A 9 -11.80 21.91 16.00
N ILE A 10 -10.68 22.62 15.88
CA ILE A 10 -10.17 23.10 14.58
C ILE A 10 -9.76 21.91 13.71
N LEU A 11 -9.13 20.87 14.27
CA LEU A 11 -8.80 19.65 13.53
C LEU A 11 -10.05 19.01 12.91
N ILE A 12 -11.11 18.83 13.71
CA ILE A 12 -12.38 18.26 13.23
C ILE A 12 -12.97 19.14 12.13
N LEU A 13 -12.95 20.46 12.30
CA LEU A 13 -13.45 21.39 11.28
C LEU A 13 -12.70 21.24 9.95
N LEU A 14 -11.36 21.17 9.98
CA LEU A 14 -10.53 20.99 8.78
C LEU A 14 -10.84 19.67 8.07
N LEU A 15 -11.05 18.58 8.83
CA LEU A 15 -11.45 17.29 8.27
C LEU A 15 -12.84 17.33 7.63
N LEU A 16 -13.80 18.02 8.26
CA LEU A 16 -15.15 18.21 7.70
C LEU A 16 -15.16 19.06 6.43
N LEU A 17 -14.21 19.98 6.29
CA LEU A 17 -13.98 20.74 5.06
C LEU A 17 -13.34 19.90 3.93
N GLY A 18 -13.05 18.62 4.17
CA GLY A 18 -12.51 17.71 3.18
C GLY A 18 -11.00 17.85 2.96
N LEU A 19 -10.28 18.54 3.86
CA LEU A 19 -8.83 18.63 3.77
C LEU A 19 -8.18 17.26 4.05
N PRO A 20 -7.16 16.87 3.28
CA PRO A 20 -6.37 15.67 3.58
C PRO A 20 -5.90 15.65 5.03
N VAL A 21 -5.99 14.49 5.67
CA VAL A 21 -5.64 14.30 7.10
C VAL A 21 -4.24 14.80 7.41
N ALA A 22 -3.27 14.55 6.51
CA ALA A 22 -1.89 15.01 6.66
C ALA A 22 -1.77 16.54 6.72
N ILE A 23 -2.52 17.27 5.89
CA ILE A 23 -2.52 18.75 5.89
C ILE A 23 -3.15 19.27 7.18
N SER A 24 -4.28 18.68 7.57
CA SER A 24 -4.99 19.07 8.80
C SER A 24 -4.12 18.89 10.04
N LEU A 25 -3.41 17.76 10.17
CA LEU A 25 -2.46 17.51 11.25
C LEU A 25 -1.24 18.44 11.18
N GLY A 26 -0.74 18.72 9.97
CA GLY A 26 0.38 19.64 9.76
C GLY A 26 0.07 21.06 10.24
N VAL A 27 -1.11 21.58 9.93
CA VAL A 27 -1.55 22.92 10.36
C VAL A 27 -1.70 22.99 11.87
N ILE A 28 -2.38 22.02 12.49
CA ILE A 28 -2.62 22.00 13.94
C ILE A 28 -1.32 21.85 14.72
N SER A 29 -0.44 20.92 14.31
CA SER A 29 0.85 20.71 14.97
C SER A 29 1.78 21.91 14.84
N SER A 30 1.80 22.56 13.67
CA SER A 30 2.60 23.76 13.44
C SER A 30 2.11 24.96 14.27
N ALA A 31 0.80 25.16 14.35
CA ALA A 31 0.20 26.20 15.18
C ALA A 31 0.50 25.98 16.67
N TRP A 32 0.47 24.73 17.15
CA TRP A 32 0.86 24.39 18.52
C TRP A 32 2.33 24.69 18.80
N VAL A 33 3.25 24.30 17.91
CA VAL A 33 4.70 24.55 18.05
C VAL A 33 4.98 26.06 18.15
N TYR A 34 4.30 26.86 17.31
CA TYR A 34 4.40 28.32 17.35
C TYR A 34 3.89 28.90 18.67
N MET A 35 2.70 28.48 19.13
CA MET A 35 2.13 28.93 20.41
C MET A 35 2.95 28.51 21.62
N ALA A 36 3.64 27.37 21.55
CA ALA A 36 4.52 26.88 22.60
C ALA A 36 5.88 27.60 22.65
N GLY A 37 6.10 28.62 21.81
CA GLY A 37 7.36 29.36 21.73
C GLY A 37 8.54 28.50 21.24
N ARG A 38 8.25 27.38 20.57
CA ARG A 38 9.27 26.47 20.06
C ARG A 38 9.69 26.92 18.65
N SER A 39 10.95 26.63 18.33
CA SER A 39 11.52 26.92 17.02
C SER A 39 10.74 26.20 15.91
N LEU A 40 10.32 26.96 14.88
CA LEU A 40 9.67 26.40 13.68
C LEU A 40 10.61 25.46 12.90
N GLN A 41 11.93 25.62 13.04
CA GLN A 41 12.91 24.70 12.46
C GLN A 41 12.72 23.26 12.98
N MET A 42 12.14 23.08 14.18
CA MET A 42 11.76 21.76 14.69
C MET A 42 10.76 21.05 13.76
N ILE A 43 9.83 21.78 13.13
CA ILE A 43 8.85 21.21 12.19
C ILE A 43 9.59 20.64 10.98
N ALA A 44 10.53 21.40 10.40
CA ALA A 44 11.33 20.94 9.26
C ALA A 44 12.12 19.67 9.59
N SER A 45 12.76 19.62 10.78
CA SER A 45 13.48 18.42 11.22
C SER A 45 12.56 17.20 11.43
N ARG A 46 11.35 17.39 11.94
CA ARG A 46 10.37 16.31 12.15
C ARG A 46 9.79 15.80 10.84
N VAL A 47 9.55 16.68 9.87
CA VAL A 47 9.15 16.29 8.52
C VAL A 47 10.28 15.49 7.85
N TYR A 48 11.53 15.96 7.95
CA TYR A 48 12.68 15.26 7.39
C TYR A 48 12.87 13.87 8.00
N ALA A 49 12.81 13.75 9.33
CA ALA A 49 12.88 12.46 10.01
C ALA A 49 11.72 11.51 9.66
N GLY A 50 10.55 12.04 9.27
CA GLY A 50 9.44 11.23 8.76
C GLY A 50 9.68 10.70 7.35
N ILE A 51 10.43 11.43 6.52
CA ILE A 51 10.81 11.03 5.15
C ILE A 51 12.01 10.07 5.19
N ASP A 52 12.91 10.24 6.15
CA ASP A 52 14.03 9.34 6.43
C ASP A 52 13.55 8.06 7.15
N SER A 53 12.70 7.31 6.46
CA SER A 53 12.12 6.07 6.94
C SER A 53 12.58 4.91 6.07
N PHE A 54 13.07 3.85 6.72
CA PHE A 54 13.41 2.59 6.07
C PHE A 54 12.27 2.07 5.19
N VAL A 55 11.01 2.29 5.60
CA VAL A 55 9.83 1.88 4.84
C VAL A 55 9.72 2.63 3.52
N LEU A 56 9.96 3.95 3.51
CA LEU A 56 9.89 4.76 2.29
C LEU A 56 11.00 4.39 1.31
N MET A 57 12.18 4.02 1.81
CA MET A 57 13.27 3.49 0.99
C MET A 57 12.99 2.06 0.50
N ALA A 58 12.30 1.24 1.29
CA ALA A 58 11.95 -0.13 0.92
C ALA A 58 10.95 -0.17 -0.24
N ILE A 59 10.01 0.78 -0.34
CA ILE A 59 9.03 0.86 -1.44
C ILE A 59 9.68 0.78 -2.84
N PRO A 60 10.60 1.67 -3.23
CA PRO A 60 11.20 1.63 -4.56
C PRO A 60 12.05 0.37 -4.78
N PHE A 61 12.73 -0.15 -3.75
CA PHE A 61 13.50 -1.39 -3.88
C PHE A 61 12.60 -2.62 -4.07
N PHE A 62 11.46 -2.69 -3.38
CA PHE A 62 10.50 -3.78 -3.56
C PHE A 62 9.74 -3.68 -4.89
N VAL A 63 9.44 -2.47 -5.35
CA VAL A 63 8.89 -2.26 -6.70
C VAL A 63 9.91 -2.69 -7.77
N LEU A 64 11.18 -2.31 -7.61
CA LEU A 64 12.26 -2.74 -8.51
C LEU A 64 12.43 -4.26 -8.51
N ALA A 65 12.43 -4.89 -7.34
CA ALA A 65 12.49 -6.34 -7.22
C ALA A 65 11.30 -7.02 -7.92
N GLY A 66 10.08 -6.51 -7.71
CA GLY A 66 8.88 -6.99 -8.40
C GLY A 66 8.99 -6.88 -9.92
N GLU A 67 9.50 -5.76 -10.43
CA GLU A 67 9.71 -5.55 -11.87
C GLU A 67 10.77 -6.49 -12.46
N ILE A 68 11.87 -6.74 -11.72
CA ILE A 68 12.89 -7.72 -12.11
C ILE A 68 12.31 -9.13 -12.13
N MET A 69 11.52 -9.51 -11.12
CA MET A 69 10.87 -10.82 -11.04
C MET A 69 9.89 -11.04 -12.19
N ASN A 70 9.16 -9.99 -12.57
CA ASN A 70 8.23 -10.03 -13.70
C ASN A 70 9.00 -10.15 -15.03
N SER A 71 9.99 -9.29 -15.25
CA SER A 71 10.81 -9.25 -16.47
C SER A 71 11.64 -10.52 -16.68
N SER A 72 12.08 -11.18 -15.60
CA SER A 72 12.84 -12.43 -15.65
C SER A 72 11.97 -13.69 -15.73
N GLY A 73 10.64 -13.54 -15.69
CA GLY A 73 9.68 -14.66 -15.73
C GLY A 73 9.65 -15.50 -14.45
N ILE A 74 10.21 -15.00 -13.33
CA ILE A 74 10.11 -15.62 -12.00
C ILE A 74 8.65 -15.63 -11.56
N THR A 75 7.95 -14.51 -11.74
CA THR A 75 6.52 -14.37 -11.41
C THR A 75 5.69 -15.46 -12.09
N ASP A 76 5.88 -15.69 -13.40
CA ASP A 76 5.19 -16.76 -14.13
C ASP A 76 5.49 -18.17 -13.60
N ARG A 77 6.74 -18.42 -13.16
CA ARG A 77 7.12 -19.71 -12.58
C ARG A 77 6.42 -19.94 -11.24
N ILE A 78 6.34 -18.93 -10.38
CA ILE A 78 5.61 -18.98 -9.11
C ILE A 78 4.12 -19.25 -9.37
N ILE A 79 3.51 -18.52 -10.31
CA ILE A 79 2.10 -18.69 -10.66
C ILE A 79 1.82 -20.09 -11.20
N ARG A 80 2.68 -20.63 -12.09
CA ARG A 80 2.55 -22.01 -12.56
C ARG A 80 2.67 -23.00 -11.41
N PHE A 81 3.63 -22.81 -10.50
CA PHE A 81 3.79 -23.67 -9.33
C PHE A 81 2.54 -23.70 -8.46
N VAL A 82 1.99 -22.53 -8.11
CA VAL A 82 0.76 -22.45 -7.31
C VAL A 82 -0.43 -23.06 -8.05
N ASN A 83 -0.58 -22.79 -9.35
CA ASN A 83 -1.64 -23.38 -10.18
C ASN A 83 -1.53 -24.92 -10.25
N LEU A 84 -0.33 -25.51 -10.20
CA LEU A 84 -0.17 -26.96 -10.15
C LEU A 84 -0.72 -27.56 -8.83
N ILE A 85 -0.68 -26.80 -7.74
CA ILE A 85 -1.16 -27.24 -6.42
C ILE A 85 -2.67 -27.09 -6.32
N VAL A 86 -3.23 -25.91 -6.65
CA VAL A 86 -4.65 -25.58 -6.38
C VAL A 86 -5.54 -25.42 -7.62
N GLY A 87 -4.97 -25.46 -8.83
CA GLY A 87 -5.70 -25.19 -10.08
C GLY A 87 -6.75 -26.24 -10.46
N ARG A 88 -6.74 -27.42 -9.83
CA ARG A 88 -7.71 -28.50 -10.06
C ARG A 88 -9.07 -28.25 -9.39
N VAL A 89 -9.15 -27.30 -8.46
CA VAL A 89 -10.37 -26.99 -7.72
C VAL A 89 -11.21 -25.98 -8.50
N ARG A 90 -12.54 -26.02 -8.35
CA ARG A 90 -13.44 -25.02 -8.94
C ARG A 90 -13.08 -23.63 -8.39
N GLY A 91 -12.81 -22.68 -9.27
CA GLY A 91 -12.24 -21.39 -8.87
C GLY A 91 -10.72 -21.40 -8.69
N GLY A 92 -10.02 -22.44 -9.16
CA GLY A 92 -8.61 -22.69 -8.88
C GLY A 92 -7.67 -21.54 -9.25
N LEU A 93 -7.97 -20.77 -10.31
CA LEU A 93 -7.18 -19.60 -10.67
C LEU A 93 -7.32 -18.44 -9.65
N ALA A 94 -8.50 -18.25 -9.08
CA ALA A 94 -8.73 -17.28 -8.02
C ALA A 94 -8.02 -17.69 -6.72
N GLN A 95 -8.04 -18.99 -6.39
CA GLN A 95 -7.27 -19.54 -5.28
C GLN A 95 -5.76 -19.37 -5.53
N ALA A 96 -5.30 -19.64 -6.75
CA ALA A 96 -3.90 -19.47 -7.11
C ALA A 96 -3.43 -18.02 -6.99
N ASN A 97 -4.30 -17.05 -7.25
CA ASN A 97 -4.01 -15.64 -6.98
C ASN A 97 -3.73 -15.41 -5.48
N ILE A 98 -4.63 -15.87 -4.60
CA ILE A 98 -4.46 -15.75 -3.15
C ILE A 98 -3.15 -16.39 -2.68
N TYR A 99 -2.88 -17.64 -3.06
CA TYR A 99 -1.67 -18.34 -2.63
C TYR A 99 -0.39 -17.73 -3.24
N ALA A 100 -0.46 -17.23 -4.47
CA ALA A 100 0.66 -16.50 -5.07
C ALA A 100 0.93 -15.20 -4.33
N SER A 101 -0.10 -14.43 -3.94
CA SER A 101 0.05 -13.25 -3.07
C SER A 101 0.70 -13.63 -1.74
N VAL A 102 0.28 -14.70 -1.07
CA VAL A 102 0.91 -15.12 0.20
C VAL A 102 2.41 -15.41 0.04
N VAL A 103 2.80 -16.10 -1.04
CA VAL A 103 4.22 -16.38 -1.33
C VAL A 103 4.98 -15.10 -1.68
N PHE A 104 4.38 -14.22 -2.48
CA PHE A 104 5.03 -12.98 -2.92
C PHE A 104 5.18 -11.98 -1.76
N ALA A 105 4.15 -11.81 -0.93
CA ALA A 105 4.17 -11.02 0.29
C ALA A 105 5.27 -11.47 1.25
N GLY A 106 5.53 -12.78 1.34
CA GLY A 106 6.65 -13.32 2.13
C GLY A 106 8.03 -12.93 1.61
N ILE A 107 8.16 -12.61 0.32
CA ILE A 107 9.42 -12.23 -0.32
C ILE A 107 9.59 -10.70 -0.33
N THR A 108 8.52 -9.97 -0.67
CA THR A 108 8.53 -8.51 -0.90
C THR A 108 8.11 -7.71 0.33
N GLY A 109 7.40 -8.30 1.29
CA GLY A 109 6.95 -7.62 2.52
C GLY A 109 6.10 -6.36 2.32
N ALA A 110 5.58 -6.09 1.11
CA ALA A 110 4.94 -4.82 0.76
C ALA A 110 3.70 -5.03 -0.13
N ALA A 111 2.52 -4.75 0.44
CA ALA A 111 1.22 -4.92 -0.23
C ALA A 111 1.12 -4.21 -1.60
N ILE A 112 1.73 -3.02 -1.73
CA ILE A 112 1.72 -2.26 -3.00
C ILE A 112 2.51 -3.00 -4.08
N SER A 113 3.63 -3.64 -3.73
CA SER A 113 4.45 -4.39 -4.69
C SER A 113 3.72 -5.63 -5.20
N ASP A 114 3.03 -6.33 -4.30
CA ASP A 114 2.22 -7.51 -4.61
C ASP A 114 1.12 -7.21 -5.63
N VAL A 115 0.33 -6.15 -5.39
CA VAL A 115 -0.75 -5.76 -6.31
C VAL A 115 -0.20 -5.35 -7.68
N SER A 116 0.93 -4.63 -7.72
CA SER A 116 1.55 -4.20 -8.99
C SER A 116 2.06 -5.38 -9.81
N ALA A 117 2.79 -6.31 -9.19
CA ALA A 117 3.39 -7.45 -9.89
C ALA A 117 2.33 -8.49 -10.26
N LEU A 118 1.57 -8.97 -9.27
CA LEU A 118 0.60 -10.05 -9.48
C LEU A 118 -0.65 -9.58 -10.22
N GLY A 119 -1.09 -8.34 -10.01
CA GLY A 119 -2.24 -7.78 -10.73
C GLY A 119 -2.04 -7.72 -12.24
N SER A 120 -0.81 -7.41 -12.69
CA SER A 120 -0.47 -7.37 -14.12
C SER A 120 -0.59 -8.73 -14.81
N VAL A 121 -0.44 -9.83 -14.06
CA VAL A 121 -0.48 -11.21 -14.58
C VAL A 121 -1.85 -11.88 -14.33
N PHE A 122 -2.37 -11.80 -13.10
CA PHE A 122 -3.60 -12.48 -12.72
C PHE A 122 -4.85 -11.81 -13.28
N ILE A 123 -4.94 -10.48 -13.32
CA ILE A 123 -6.16 -9.82 -13.79
C ILE A 123 -6.47 -10.20 -15.26
N PRO A 124 -5.51 -10.11 -16.21
CA PRO A 124 -5.75 -10.55 -17.58
C PRO A 124 -5.98 -12.07 -17.71
N ALA A 125 -5.28 -12.89 -16.91
CA ALA A 125 -5.45 -14.34 -16.94
C ALA A 125 -6.83 -14.77 -16.44
N MET A 126 -7.33 -14.12 -15.40
CA MET A 126 -8.67 -14.35 -14.85
C MET A 126 -9.76 -13.86 -15.82
N GLU A 127 -9.60 -12.71 -16.47
CA GLU A 127 -10.54 -12.29 -17.52
C GLU A 127 -10.67 -13.33 -18.65
N LYS A 128 -9.55 -13.91 -19.10
CA LYS A 128 -9.56 -14.97 -20.12
C LYS A 128 -10.28 -16.25 -19.69
N GLN A 129 -10.36 -16.54 -18.38
CA GLN A 129 -11.13 -17.67 -17.85
C GLN A 129 -12.60 -17.33 -17.54
N GLY A 130 -13.07 -16.14 -17.92
CA GLY A 130 -14.45 -15.71 -17.73
C GLY A 130 -14.75 -15.07 -16.38
N TYR A 131 -13.73 -14.75 -15.58
CA TYR A 131 -13.92 -13.92 -14.39
C TYR A 131 -14.13 -12.46 -14.80
N THR A 132 -14.97 -11.73 -14.09
CA THR A 132 -15.12 -10.29 -14.35
C THR A 132 -13.87 -9.54 -13.92
N ARG A 133 -13.46 -8.51 -14.68
CA ARG A 133 -12.34 -7.63 -14.31
C ARG A 133 -12.43 -7.11 -12.87
N LYS A 134 -13.67 -6.78 -12.46
CA LYS A 134 -13.98 -6.26 -11.12
C LYS A 134 -13.68 -7.30 -10.05
N PHE A 135 -14.08 -8.56 -10.24
CA PHE A 135 -13.75 -9.64 -9.33
C PHE A 135 -12.24 -9.89 -9.27
N SER A 136 -11.57 -9.96 -10.43
CA SER A 136 -10.13 -10.18 -10.51
C SER A 136 -9.32 -9.08 -9.81
N ALA A 137 -9.69 -7.82 -9.99
CA ALA A 137 -9.06 -6.69 -9.30
C ALA A 137 -9.32 -6.73 -7.79
N MET A 138 -10.56 -6.98 -7.38
CA MET A 138 -10.94 -7.03 -5.96
C MET A 138 -10.23 -8.15 -5.21
N ILE A 139 -10.15 -9.36 -5.79
CA ILE A 139 -9.51 -10.48 -5.11
C ILE A 139 -8.00 -10.29 -5.00
N THR A 140 -7.36 -9.74 -6.05
CA THR A 140 -5.93 -9.40 -6.03
C THR A 140 -5.64 -8.33 -4.97
N ALA A 141 -6.49 -7.30 -4.86
CA ALA A 141 -6.34 -6.25 -3.87
C ALA A 141 -6.61 -6.73 -2.44
N ALA A 142 -7.50 -7.71 -2.26
CA ALA A 142 -7.85 -8.25 -0.95
C ALA A 142 -6.83 -9.28 -0.43
N SER A 143 -6.08 -9.94 -1.31
CA SER A 143 -5.09 -10.96 -0.93
C SER A 143 -3.66 -10.44 -0.79
N SER A 144 -3.41 -9.19 -1.14
CA SER A 144 -2.09 -8.55 -1.17
C SER A 144 -1.90 -7.57 -0.02
#